data_AF-A0A238XQF5-F1
#
_entry.id   AF-A0A238XQF5-F1
#
_cell.length_a   1.000
_cell.length_b   1.000
_cell.length_c   1.000
_cell.angle_alpha   90.00
_cell.angle_beta   90.00
_cell.angle_gamma   90.00
#
_symmetry.space_group_name_H-M   'P 1'
#
loop_
_entity.id
_entity.type
_entity.pdbx_description
1 polymer ?
#
loop_
_entity_poly.entity_id
_entity_poly.type
_entity_poly.pdbx_seq_one_letter_code
_entity_poly.pdbx_strand_id
1 'polypeptide(L)'
;MKNLLLTGMVLLFLTSCQKQRYTQQSEEIETVKKLISNYNAKEYASVVSHFADTANVYFNSSQSFKASKLPEYHAPTDAEFSSRGFIDEGLEYEMVETD
;
A
#
# COMPACT_ATOMS: atom_id res chain seq x y z
N MET A 1 23.34 27.16 -37.93
CA MET A 1 22.47 27.81 -36.91
C MET A 1 21.19 27.02 -36.65
N LYS A 2 20.42 26.61 -37.68
CA LYS A 2 19.17 25.81 -37.51
C LYS A 2 19.36 24.52 -36.69
N ASN A 3 20.48 23.82 -36.89
CA ASN A 3 20.77 22.57 -36.18
C ASN A 3 21.17 22.81 -34.70
N LEU A 4 21.73 23.98 -34.39
CA LEU A 4 22.17 24.32 -33.02
C LEU A 4 20.97 24.57 -32.10
N LEU A 5 19.92 25.22 -32.63
CA LEU A 5 18.66 25.43 -31.93
C LEU A 5 17.96 24.11 -31.62
N LEU A 6 17.96 23.18 -32.57
CA LEU A 6 17.37 21.86 -32.40
C LEU A 6 18.13 21.04 -31.35
N THR A 7 19.47 21.05 -31.38
CA THR A 7 20.31 20.37 -30.38
C THR A 7 20.10 20.96 -28.98
N GLY A 8 20.03 22.28 -28.86
CA GLY A 8 19.75 22.94 -27.57
C GLY A 8 18.39 22.57 -26.99
N MET A 9 17.37 22.45 -27.84
CA MET A 9 16.02 22.06 -27.40
C MET A 9 15.95 20.60 -26.94
N VAL A 10 16.64 19.68 -27.62
CA VAL A 10 16.74 18.27 -27.19
C VAL A 10 17.42 18.16 -25.82
N LEU A 11 18.50 18.92 -25.59
CA LEU A 11 19.19 18.92 -24.30
C LEU A 11 18.30 19.42 -23.15
N LEU A 12 17.48 20.45 -23.39
CA LEU A 12 16.52 20.95 -22.40
C LEU A 12 15.48 19.89 -22.02
N PHE A 13 14.94 19.13 -22.99
CA PHE A 13 14.00 18.05 -22.71
C PHE A 13 14.64 16.88 -21.93
N LEU A 14 15.92 16.56 -22.20
CA LEU A 14 16.62 15.50 -21.46
C LEU A 14 16.90 15.87 -19.99
N THR A 15 16.95 17.17 -19.67
CA THR A 15 17.15 17.64 -18.29
C THR A 15 15.86 17.83 -17.49
N SER A 16 14.67 17.67 -18.10
CA SER A 16 13.39 17.91 -17.42
C SER A 16 12.89 16.74 -16.56
N CYS A 17 13.76 15.81 -16.17
CA CYS A 17 13.38 14.69 -15.32
C CYS A 17 12.91 15.24 -13.96
N GLN A 18 11.62 15.09 -13.68
CA GLN A 18 11.06 15.49 -12.39
C GLN A 18 11.58 14.55 -11.29
N LYS A 19 11.68 15.04 -10.06
CA LYS A 19 11.96 14.17 -8.91
C LYS A 19 10.86 13.10 -8.83
N GLN A 20 11.26 11.85 -8.72
CA GLN A 20 10.35 10.74 -8.42
C GLN A 20 9.70 11.01 -7.06
N ARG A 21 8.37 11.04 -7.03
CA ARG A 21 7.58 11.30 -5.81
C ARG A 21 7.07 10.02 -5.16
N TYR A 22 6.93 8.98 -5.97
CA TYR A 22 6.38 7.70 -5.56
C TYR A 22 7.24 6.57 -6.14
N THR A 23 7.39 5.51 -5.37
CA THR A 23 7.92 4.24 -5.84
C THR A 23 6.86 3.16 -5.70
N GLN A 24 6.88 2.22 -6.64
CA GLN A 24 6.14 0.97 -6.56
C GLN A 24 7.03 -0.21 -6.10
N GLN A 25 8.29 0.09 -5.77
CA GLN A 25 9.32 -0.88 -5.42
C GLN A 25 9.88 -0.54 -4.03
N SER A 26 9.37 -1.22 -3.00
CA SER A 26 9.89 -1.15 -1.63
C SER A 26 9.55 -2.41 -0.84
N GLU A 27 10.31 -2.71 0.22
CA GLU A 27 10.03 -3.85 1.09
C GLU A 27 8.73 -3.65 1.90
N GLU A 28 8.39 -2.40 2.22
CA GLU A 28 7.14 -2.00 2.85
C GLU A 28 5.94 -2.32 1.95
N ILE A 29 6.05 -2.01 0.65
CA ILE A 29 5.01 -2.35 -0.34
C ILE A 29 4.80 -3.87 -0.40
N GLU A 30 5.88 -4.65 -0.43
CA GLU A 30 5.78 -6.12 -0.43
C GLU A 30 5.16 -6.66 0.87
N THR A 31 5.38 -5.99 1.99
CA THR A 31 4.74 -6.30 3.27
C THR A 31 3.24 -6.03 3.23
N VAL A 32 2.82 -4.88 2.70
CA VAL A 32 1.40 -4.51 2.56
C VAL A 32 0.67 -5.45 1.59
N LYS A 33 1.30 -5.83 0.47
CA LYS A 33 0.75 -6.84 -0.47
C LYS A 33 0.46 -8.17 0.25
N LYS A 34 1.42 -8.67 1.04
CA LYS A 34 1.24 -9.90 1.83
C LYS A 34 0.15 -9.74 2.89
N LEU A 35 0.09 -8.59 3.57
CA LEU A 35 -0.95 -8.29 4.54
C LEU A 35 -2.34 -8.35 3.90
N ILE A 36 -2.53 -7.71 2.74
CA ILE A 36 -3.80 -7.74 1.99
C ILE A 36 -4.13 -9.15 1.52
N SER A 37 -3.16 -9.89 0.99
CA SER A 37 -3.36 -11.29 0.57
C SER A 37 -3.83 -12.17 1.75
N ASN A 38 -3.20 -12.04 2.92
CA ASN A 38 -3.60 -12.78 4.11
C ASN A 38 -4.98 -12.36 4.62
N TYR A 39 -5.29 -11.06 4.53
CA TYR A 39 -6.61 -10.54 4.89
C TYR A 39 -7.72 -11.11 4.00
N ASN A 40 -7.52 -11.09 2.68
CA ASN A 40 -8.47 -11.66 1.71
C ASN A 40 -8.67 -13.16 1.93
N ALA A 41 -7.63 -13.88 2.36
CA ALA A 41 -7.69 -15.29 2.71
C ALA A 41 -8.25 -15.57 4.12
N LYS A 42 -8.56 -14.53 4.92
CA LYS A 42 -8.99 -14.61 6.33
C LYS A 42 -7.95 -15.29 7.25
N GLU A 43 -6.67 -15.26 6.87
CA GLU A 43 -5.55 -15.82 7.62
C GLU A 43 -5.09 -14.85 8.73
N TYR A 44 -5.95 -14.60 9.71
CA TYR A 44 -5.74 -13.51 10.68
C TYR A 44 -4.48 -13.66 11.54
N ALA A 45 -4.02 -14.88 11.81
CA ALA A 45 -2.75 -15.08 12.52
C ALA A 45 -1.58 -14.50 11.71
N SER A 46 -1.57 -14.72 10.40
CA SER A 46 -0.61 -14.11 9.48
C SER A 46 -0.80 -12.60 9.39
N VAL A 47 -2.04 -12.10 9.35
CA VAL A 47 -2.31 -10.65 9.38
C VAL A 47 -1.71 -10.01 10.62
N VAL A 48 -1.93 -10.59 11.81
CA VAL A 48 -1.40 -10.10 13.09
C VAL A 48 0.12 -10.04 13.08
N SER A 49 0.79 -11.00 12.43
CA SER A 49 2.27 -11.05 12.37
C SER A 49 2.93 -9.87 11.65
N HIS A 50 2.16 -9.10 10.85
CA HIS A 50 2.66 -7.89 10.19
C HIS A 50 2.63 -6.65 11.08
N PHE A 51 2.05 -6.74 12.29
CA PHE A 51 1.95 -5.63 13.23
C PHE A 51 2.96 -5.77 14.36
N ALA A 52 3.55 -4.65 14.77
CA ALA A 52 4.27 -4.58 16.05
C ALA A 52 3.29 -4.71 17.23
N ASP A 53 3.76 -5.25 18.37
CA ASP A 53 2.96 -5.39 19.60
C ASP A 53 2.42 -4.04 20.14
N THR A 54 3.10 -2.96 19.80
CA THR A 54 2.74 -1.58 20.17
C THR A 54 1.71 -0.96 19.24
N ALA A 55 1.38 -1.59 18.10
CA ALA A 55 0.47 -1.04 17.11
C ALA A 55 -0.93 -0.77 17.69
N ASN A 56 -1.49 0.37 17.28
CA ASN A 56 -2.88 0.75 17.51
C ASN A 56 -3.64 0.59 16.19
N VAL A 57 -4.62 -0.31 16.18
CA VAL A 57 -5.41 -0.61 14.99
C VAL A 57 -6.75 0.11 15.09
N TYR A 58 -7.15 0.74 13.98
CA TYR A 58 -8.40 1.50 13.87
C TYR A 58 -9.18 0.99 12.66
N PHE A 59 -10.44 0.65 12.86
CA PHE A 59 -11.39 0.34 11.77
C PHE A 59 -12.65 1.17 11.95
N ASN A 60 -12.85 2.16 11.07
CA ASN A 60 -14.03 3.04 11.04
C ASN A 60 -14.42 3.64 12.41
N SER A 61 -13.44 3.83 13.30
CA SER A 61 -13.63 4.27 14.68
C SER A 61 -12.41 5.07 15.15
N SER A 62 -12.64 6.01 16.06
CA SER A 62 -11.57 6.73 16.77
C SER A 62 -11.00 5.94 17.96
N GLN A 63 -11.64 4.84 18.34
CA GLN A 63 -11.13 3.93 19.37
C GLN A 63 -10.22 2.89 18.72
N SER A 64 -9.00 2.77 19.25
CA SER A 64 -8.08 1.72 18.82
C SER A 64 -8.27 0.43 19.58
N PHE A 65 -7.76 -0.65 18.98
CA PHE A 65 -7.52 -1.91 19.66
C PHE A 65 -6.16 -2.49 19.24
N LYS A 66 -5.71 -3.54 19.94
CA LYS A 66 -4.46 -4.25 19.64
C LYS A 66 -4.63 -5.18 18.46
N ALA A 67 -3.63 -5.29 17.57
CA ALA A 67 -3.70 -6.15 16.40
C ALA A 67 -4.10 -7.61 16.73
N SER A 68 -3.70 -8.14 17.89
CA SER A 68 -4.12 -9.47 18.37
C SER A 68 -5.65 -9.67 18.49
N LYS A 69 -6.44 -8.60 18.46
CA LYS A 69 -7.91 -8.62 18.45
C LYS A 69 -8.54 -8.63 17.05
N LEU A 70 -7.75 -8.58 15.98
CA LEU A 70 -8.24 -8.67 14.60
C LEU A 70 -9.14 -9.88 14.31
N PRO A 71 -8.81 -11.12 14.76
CA PRO A 71 -9.68 -12.27 14.52
C PRO A 71 -11.05 -12.10 15.20
N GLU A 72 -11.06 -11.60 16.44
CA GLU A 72 -12.29 -11.35 17.21
C GLU A 72 -13.13 -10.24 16.55
N TYR A 73 -12.48 -9.17 16.10
CA TYR A 73 -13.12 -8.05 15.43
C TYR A 73 -13.81 -8.46 14.13
N HIS A 74 -13.20 -9.34 13.34
CA HIS A 74 -13.74 -9.75 12.03
C HIS A 74 -14.68 -10.96 12.07
N ALA A 75 -14.71 -11.75 13.15
CA ALA A 75 -15.53 -12.96 13.24
C ALA A 75 -17.03 -12.74 12.94
N PRO A 76 -17.70 -11.68 13.45
CA PRO A 76 -19.11 -11.45 13.12
C PRO A 76 -19.32 -11.17 11.63
N THR A 77 -18.50 -10.30 11.04
CA THR A 77 -18.55 -9.98 9.61
C THR A 77 -18.29 -11.23 8.76
N ASP A 78 -17.31 -12.05 9.10
CA ASP A 78 -17.01 -13.27 8.34
C ASP A 78 -18.13 -14.30 8.35
N ALA A 79 -18.99 -14.29 9.38
CA ALA A 79 -20.16 -15.15 9.47
C ALA A 79 -21.34 -14.64 8.62
N GLU A 80 -21.43 -13.33 8.39
CA GLU A 80 -22.53 -12.70 7.64
C GLU A 80 -22.25 -12.61 6.14
N PHE A 81 -21.00 -12.40 5.74
CA PHE A 81 -20.62 -12.20 4.34
C PHE A 81 -20.07 -13.48 3.70
N SER A 82 -20.64 -13.89 2.56
CA SER A 82 -20.14 -15.03 1.78
C SER A 82 -18.74 -14.81 1.21
N SER A 83 -18.38 -13.55 0.92
CA SER A 83 -17.03 -13.14 0.52
C SER A 83 -16.81 -11.66 0.84
N ARG A 84 -15.57 -11.29 1.16
CA ARG A 84 -15.12 -9.91 1.35
C ARG A 84 -13.61 -9.83 1.15
N GLY A 85 -13.12 -8.73 0.59
CA GLY A 85 -11.70 -8.53 0.33
C GLY A 85 -11.45 -7.28 -0.51
N PHE A 86 -10.18 -6.97 -0.72
CA PHE A 86 -9.76 -5.94 -1.67
C PHE A 86 -9.95 -6.45 -3.10
N ILE A 87 -10.35 -5.55 -4.01
CA ILE A 87 -10.49 -5.86 -5.44
C ILE A 87 -9.11 -5.79 -6.08
N ASP A 88 -8.73 -6.81 -6.85
CA ASP A 88 -7.42 -6.87 -7.50
C ASP A 88 -7.33 -5.89 -8.69
N GLU A 89 -8.45 -5.69 -9.38
CA GLU A 89 -8.52 -4.79 -10.54
C GLU A 89 -8.30 -3.33 -10.12
N GLY A 90 -7.24 -2.71 -10.67
CA GLY A 90 -6.91 -1.31 -10.42
C GLY A 90 -6.22 -1.04 -9.08
N LEU A 91 -5.75 -2.08 -8.38
CA LEU A 91 -5.02 -1.93 -7.13
C LEU A 91 -3.57 -1.53 -7.38
N GLU A 92 -3.24 -0.28 -7.08
CA GLU A 92 -1.87 0.24 -7.14
C GLU A 92 -1.28 0.34 -5.73
N TYR A 93 0.01 0.01 -5.61
CA TYR A 93 0.75 0.10 -4.36
C TYR A 93 1.88 1.10 -4.52
N GLU A 94 1.81 2.19 -3.79
CA GLU A 94 2.77 3.28 -3.92
C GLU A 94 3.24 3.73 -2.53
N MET A 95 4.54 4.01 -2.44
CA MET A 95 5.16 4.64 -1.28
C MET A 95 5.70 5.99 -1.72
N VAL A 96 5.45 7.03 -0.91
CA VAL A 96 6.01 8.36 -1.13
C VAL A 96 7.52 8.32 -0.91
N GLU A 97 8.32 8.79 -1.88
CA GLU A 97 9.78 8.90 -1.75
C GLU A 97 10.25 10.23 -1.16
N THR A 98 9.38 11.23 -1.12
CA THR A 98 9.72 12.60 -0.73
C THR A 98 8.79 13.12 0.35
N ASP A 99 9.35 13.56 1.47
CA ASP A 99 8.70 14.53 2.35
C ASP A 99 8.78 15.95 1.75
#